data_AF-A0A0A8JNM8-F1
#
_entry.id   AF-A0A0A8JNM8-F1
#
_cell.length_a   1.000
_cell.length_b   1.000
_cell.length_c   1.000
_cell.angle_alpha   90.00
_cell.angle_beta   90.00
_cell.angle_gamma   90.00
#
_symmetry.space_group_name_H-M   'P 1'
#
loop_
_entity.id
_entity.type
_entity.pdbx_description
1 polymer ?
#
loop_
_entity_poly.entity_id
_entity_poly.type
_entity_poly.pdbx_seq_one_letter_code
_entity_poly.pdbx_strand_id
1 'polypeptide(L)' 'MGVCKRCNRKLKTQKSIDVGFGPVCKKKHDEAEAEFLKLQVTIDEEMAYQERISV' A
#
# COMPACT_ATOMS: atom_id res chain seq x y z
N MET A 1 0.61 16.41 -17.58
CA MET A 1 -0.17 15.62 -16.59
C MET A 1 -0.44 14.24 -17.16
N GLY A 2 0.10 13.19 -16.52
CA GLY A 2 -0.04 11.80 -16.98
C GLY A 2 -1.36 11.13 -16.57
N VAL A 3 -1.46 9.85 -16.93
CA VAL A 3 -2.54 8.95 -16.48
C VAL A 3 -2.08 8.16 -15.25
N CYS A 4 -3.00 7.84 -14.35
CA CYS A 4 -2.74 6.93 -13.24
C CYS A 4 -2.46 5.52 -13.79
N LYS A 5 -1.30 4.93 -13.47
CA LYS A 5 -0.92 3.58 -13.92
C LYS A 5 -1.78 2.45 -13.33
N ARG A 6 -2.57 2.70 -12.29
CA ARG A 6 -3.44 1.68 -11.65
C ARG A 6 -4.90 1.72 -12.13
N CYS A 7 -5.41 2.88 -12.53
CA CYS A 7 -6.82 3.01 -12.91
C CYS A 7 -7.05 3.70 -14.25
N ASN A 8 -5.98 4.06 -14.97
CA ASN A 8 -5.99 4.71 -16.29
C ASN A 8 -6.76 6.03 -16.37
N ARG A 9 -7.19 6.60 -15.24
CA ARG A 9 -7.81 7.93 -15.18
C ARG A 9 -6.74 9.01 -15.23
N LYS A 10 -7.07 10.14 -15.88
CA LYS A 10 -6.21 11.32 -15.91
C LYS A 10 -5.97 11.82 -14.48
N LEU A 11 -4.70 12.02 -14.12
CA LEU A 11 -4.36 12.64 -12.83
C LEU A 11 -4.84 14.09 -12.83
N LYS A 12 -5.39 14.56 -11.70
CA LYS A 12 -5.89 15.94 -11.57
C LYS A 12 -4.78 16.96 -11.34
N THR A 13 -3.66 16.54 -10.75
CA THR A 13 -2.51 17.39 -10.41
C THR A 13 -1.23 16.56 -10.46
N GLN A 14 -0.08 17.22 -10.42
CA GLN A 14 1.23 16.57 -10.30
C GLN A 14 1.52 16.06 -8.87
N LYS A 15 0.69 16.44 -7.88
CA LYS A 15 0.90 16.16 -6.45
C LYS A 15 1.23 14.71 -6.13
N SER A 16 0.66 13.73 -6.84
CA SER A 16 0.96 12.32 -6.57
C SER A 16 2.43 11.98 -6.80
N ILE A 17 3.07 12.62 -7.79
CA ILE A 17 4.49 12.44 -8.05
C ILE A 17 5.30 13.19 -7.00
N ASP A 18 4.89 14.42 -6.65
CA ASP A 18 5.61 15.28 -5.69
C ASP A 18 5.66 14.70 -4.27
N VAL A 19 4.61 14.01 -3.84
CA VAL A 19 4.53 13.37 -2.51
C VAL A 19 5.05 11.93 -2.50
N GLY A 20 5.64 11.45 -3.59
CA GLY A 20 6.28 10.14 -3.67
C GLY A 20 5.37 8.95 -4.04
N PHE A 21 4.08 9.17 -4.33
CA PHE A 21 3.18 8.10 -4.80
C PHE A 21 3.47 7.67 -6.25
N GLY A 22 4.23 8.47 -6.99
CA GLY A 22 4.52 8.26 -8.40
C GLY A 22 3.29 8.51 -9.31
N PRO A 23 3.21 7.86 -10.49
CA PRO A 23 2.12 8.05 -11.44
C PRO A 23 0.86 7.29 -11.02
N VAL A 24 0.45 7.40 -9.75
CA VAL A 24 -0.72 6.72 -9.16
C VAL A 24 -1.59 7.74 -8.44
N CYS A 25 -2.92 7.68 -8.62
CA CYS A 25 -3.80 8.61 -7.91
C CYS A 25 -3.89 8.26 -6.42
N LYS A 26 -4.08 9.29 -5.57
CA LYS A 26 -4.15 9.14 -4.11
C LYS A 26 -5.06 7.99 -3.66
N LYS A 27 -6.28 7.91 -4.18
CA LYS A 27 -7.23 6.82 -3.86
C LYS A 27 -6.59 5.43 -4.03
N LYS A 28 -5.89 5.21 -5.14
CA LYS A 28 -5.25 3.93 -5.44
C LYS A 28 -3.97 3.72 -4.65
N HIS A 29 -3.31 4.78 -4.22
CA HIS A 29 -2.21 4.66 -3.26
C HIS A 29 -2.74 4.21 -1.90
N ASP A 30 -3.74 4.92 -1.37
CA ASP A 30 -4.35 4.64 -0.05
C ASP A 30 -4.96 3.22 0.02
N GLU A 31 -5.55 2.72 -1.07
CA GLU A 31 -6.02 1.33 -1.17
C GLU A 31 -4.87 0.31 -1.04
N ALA A 32 -3.72 0.56 -1.68
CA ALA A 32 -2.55 -0.32 -1.55
C ALA A 32 -1.97 -0.29 -0.14
N GLU A 33 -1.85 0.90 0.46
CA GLU A 33 -1.36 1.05 1.82
C GLU A 33 -2.26 0.33 2.83
N ALA A 34 -3.58 0.45 2.67
CA ALA A 34 -4.53 -0.25 3.53
C ALA A 34 -4.45 -1.79 3.40
N GLU A 35 -4.16 -2.30 2.20
CA GLU A 35 -3.92 -3.74 2.00
C GLU A 35 -2.57 -4.18 2.58
N PHE A 36 -1.53 -3.39 2.40
CA PHE A 36 -0.20 -3.65 2.95
C PHE A 36 -0.24 -3.72 4.49
N LEU A 37 -0.91 -2.75 5.13
CA LEU A 37 -1.04 -2.70 6.58
C LEU A 37 -1.83 -3.88 7.16
N LYS A 38 -2.81 -4.43 6.43
CA LYS A 38 -3.55 -5.62 6.88
C LYS A 38 -2.69 -6.88 6.94
N LEU A 39 -1.65 -6.94 6.11
CA LEU A 39 -0.75 -8.09 6.03
C LEU A 39 0.41 -7.97 7.02
N GLN A 40 0.57 -6.82 7.66
CA GLN A 40 1.64 -6.59 8.60
C GLN A 40 1.33 -7.31 9.92
N VAL A 41 2.18 -8.28 10.27
CA VAL A 41 2.16 -8.94 11.58
C VAL A 41 3.23 -8.32 12.46
N THR A 42 2.94 -8.22 13.75
CA THR A 42 3.93 -7.82 14.75
C THR A 42 4.90 -8.97 15.04
N ILE A 43 6.07 -8.65 15.59
CA ILE A 43 7.05 -9.66 16.01
C ILE A 43 6.41 -10.61 17.03
N ASP A 44 5.65 -10.07 17.99
CA ASP A 44 5.00 -10.87 19.04
C ASP A 44 3.97 -11.86 18.46
N GLU A 45 3.18 -11.42 17.47
CA GLU A 45 2.22 -12.29 16.77
C GLU A 45 2.92 -13.42 16.01
N GLU A 46 4.02 -13.13 15.33
CA GLU A 46 4.82 -14.13 14.62
C GLU A 46 5.46 -15.12 15.60
N MET A 47 6.07 -14.64 16.68
CA MET A 47 6.66 -15.50 17.70
C MET A 47 5.62 -16.42 18.33
N ALA A 48 4.44 -15.90 18.67
CA ALA A 48 3.34 -16.70 19.20
C ALA A 48 2.80 -17.73 18.20
N TYR A 49 2.82 -17.40 16.89
CA TYR A 49 2.47 -18.36 15.85
C TYR A 49 3.50 -19.49 15.76
N GLN A 50 4.80 -19.17 15.75
CA GLN A 50 5.90 -20.13 15.70
C GLN A 50 5.89 -21.12 16.88
N GLU A 51 5.61 -20.62 18.09
CA GLU A 51 5.46 -21.47 19.29
C GLU A 51 4.31 -22.47 19.15
N ARG A 52 3.19 -22.08 18.54
CA ARG A 52 2.02 -22.97 18.33
C ARG A 52 2.27 -24.07 17.31
N ILE A 53 3.07 -23.80 16.28
CA ILE A 53 3.34 -24.77 15.20
C ILE A 53 4.55 -25.66 15.47
N SER A 54 5.40 -25.30 16.44
CA SER A 54 6.60 -26.07 16.80
C SER A 54 6.35 -27.18 17.84
N VAL A 55 5.07 -27.43 18.19
CA VAL A 55 4.62 -28.48 19.12
C VAL A 55 4.15 -29.72 18.36
#